data_AF-A0A3M1DAL3-F1
#
_entry.id   AF-A0A3M1DAL3-F1
#
_cell.length_a   1.000
_cell.length_b   1.000
_cell.length_c   1.000
_cell.angle_alpha   90.00
_cell.angle_beta   90.00
_cell.angle_gamma   90.00
#
_symmetry.space_group_name_H-M   'P 1'
#
loop_
_entity.id
_entity.type
_entity.pdbx_description
1 polymer ?
#
loop_
_entity_poly.entity_id
_entity_poly.type
_entity_poly.pdbx_seq_one_letter_code
_entity_poly.pdbx_strand_id
1 'polypeptide(L)'
;HEPVLVAAAAGVGLIPDSGPQLVFPLLYAGGNLPLPALVANMLVQDGHGLLPLLAVSVKDSVRVKVLNLGVGLLVGYLLLAFGL
;
A
#
# COMPACT_ATOMS: atom_id res chain seq x y z
N HIS A 1 -17.76 4.62 -2.32
CA HIS A 1 -17.01 3.86 -1.28
C HIS A 1 -15.51 3.74 -1.58
N GLU A 2 -15.05 4.17 -2.76
CA GLU A 2 -13.65 4.09 -3.21
C GLU A 2 -12.62 4.84 -2.35
N PRO A 3 -12.91 6.02 -1.76
CA PRO A 3 -11.95 6.70 -0.89
C PRO A 3 -11.54 5.85 0.33
N VAL A 4 -12.47 5.03 0.82
CA VAL A 4 -12.25 4.12 1.95
C VAL A 4 -11.39 2.93 1.53
N LEU A 5 -11.59 2.42 0.30
CA LEU A 5 -10.77 1.33 -0.24
C LEU A 5 -9.32 1.76 -0.42
N VAL A 6 -9.06 2.99 -0.85
CA VAL A 6 -7.69 3.56 -0.94
C VAL A 6 -7.02 3.55 0.43
N ALA A 7 -7.68 4.10 1.46
CA ALA A 7 -7.14 4.12 2.81
C ALA A 7 -6.93 2.71 3.39
N ALA A 8 -7.89 1.81 3.21
CA ALA A 8 -7.81 0.44 3.68
C ALA A 8 -6.67 -0.34 3.00
N ALA A 9 -6.55 -0.23 1.68
CA ALA A 9 -5.51 -0.89 0.89
C ALA A 9 -4.10 -0.39 1.25
N ALA A 10 -3.96 0.92 1.44
CA ALA A 10 -2.73 1.52 1.97
C ALA A 10 -2.41 1.01 3.39
N GLY A 11 -3.41 0.91 4.26
CA GLY A 11 -3.24 0.38 5.62
C GLY A 11 -2.77 -1.07 5.65
N VAL A 12 -3.32 -1.94 4.80
CA VAL A 12 -2.86 -3.33 4.68
C VAL A 12 -1.41 -3.40 4.18
N GLY A 13 -0.99 -2.48 3.31
CA GLY A 13 0.40 -2.37 2.85
C GLY A 13 1.41 -2.08 3.97
N LEU A 14 0.95 -1.71 5.18
CA LEU A 14 1.81 -1.54 6.34
C LEU A 14 2.34 -2.87 6.90
N ILE A 15 1.69 -3.99 6.58
CA ILE A 15 2.12 -5.32 7.03
C ILE A 15 3.45 -5.65 6.34
N PRO A 16 4.53 -5.94 7.09
CA PRO A 16 5.83 -6.28 6.52
C PRO A 16 5.86 -7.75 6.05
N ASP A 17 4.98 -8.08 5.11
CA ASP A 17 4.86 -9.43 4.55
C ASP A 17 4.44 -9.40 3.07
N SER A 18 4.89 -10.39 2.29
CA SER A 18 4.58 -10.51 0.87
C SER A 18 3.27 -11.27 0.59
N GLY A 19 2.68 -11.95 1.57
CA GLY A 19 1.44 -12.70 1.42
C GLY A 19 0.22 -11.81 1.11
N PRO A 20 -0.13 -10.84 1.98
CA PRO A 20 -1.26 -9.93 1.78
C PRO A 20 -1.21 -9.17 0.45
N GLN A 21 -0.01 -8.91 -0.07
CA GLN A 21 0.22 -8.24 -1.35
C GLN A 21 -0.45 -8.96 -2.53
N LEU A 22 -0.42 -10.30 -2.55
CA LEU A 22 -0.91 -11.08 -3.69
C LEU A 22 -2.44 -10.98 -3.86
N VAL A 23 -3.15 -10.61 -2.80
CA VAL A 23 -4.62 -10.49 -2.81
C VAL A 23 -5.07 -9.28 -3.63
N PHE A 24 -4.36 -8.16 -3.60
CA PHE A 24 -4.79 -6.91 -4.25
C PHE A 24 -4.81 -7.00 -5.79
N PRO A 25 -3.77 -7.54 -6.47
CA PRO A 25 -3.82 -7.78 -7.91
C PRO A 25 -4.97 -8.73 -8.32
N LEU A 26 -5.26 -9.75 -7.51
CA LEU A 26 -6.37 -10.68 -7.76
C LEU A 26 -7.73 -9.98 -7.62
N LEU A 27 -7.91 -9.17 -6.58
CA LEU A 27 -9.13 -8.38 -6.40
C LEU A 27 -9.33 -7.37 -7.53
N TYR A 28 -8.26 -6.73 -7.99
CA TYR A 28 -8.30 -5.82 -9.14
C TYR A 28 -8.65 -6.55 -10.44
N ALA A 29 -8.00 -7.69 -10.73
CA ALA A 29 -8.29 -8.51 -11.90
C ALA A 29 -9.73 -9.06 -11.89
N GLY A 30 -10.29 -9.33 -10.71
CA GLY A 30 -11.69 -9.72 -10.52
C GLY A 30 -12.68 -8.55 -10.52
N GLY A 31 -12.24 -7.30 -10.71
CA GLY A 31 -13.10 -6.11 -10.73
C GLY A 31 -13.64 -5.65 -9.37
N ASN A 32 -13.11 -6.17 -8.27
CA ASN A 32 -13.58 -5.86 -6.90
C ASN A 32 -12.77 -4.75 -6.22
N LEU A 33 -11.65 -4.32 -6.82
CA LEU A 33 -10.78 -3.29 -6.29
C LEU A 33 -10.50 -2.26 -7.39
N PRO A 34 -10.64 -0.96 -7.13
CA PRO A 34 -10.33 0.08 -8.12
C PRO A 34 -8.82 0.30 -8.24
N LEU A 35 -8.36 0.81 -9.39
CA LEU A 35 -6.94 1.06 -9.66
C LEU A 35 -6.25 1.93 -8.60
N PRO A 36 -6.86 3.02 -8.09
CA PRO A 36 -6.25 3.86 -7.07
C PRO A 36 -5.92 3.10 -5.78
N ALA A 37 -6.79 2.17 -5.39
CA ALA A 37 -6.58 1.37 -4.18
C ALA A 37 -5.47 0.32 -4.38
N LEU A 38 -5.40 -0.29 -5.58
CA LEU A 38 -4.29 -1.17 -5.95
C LEU A 38 -2.95 -0.43 -5.91
N VAL A 39 -2.87 0.74 -6.55
CA VAL A 39 -1.64 1.54 -6.61
C VAL A 39 -1.23 2.05 -5.23
N ALA A 40 -2.19 2.48 -4.40
CA ALA A 40 -1.90 2.85 -3.02
C ALA A 40 -1.26 1.69 -2.26
N ASN A 41 -1.85 0.49 -2.31
CA ASN A 41 -1.26 -0.70 -1.68
C ASN A 41 0.15 -1.00 -2.21
N MET A 42 0.35 -0.94 -3.54
CA MET A 42 1.64 -1.14 -4.20
C MET A 42 2.75 -0.20 -3.74
N LEU A 43 2.42 1.03 -3.39
CA LEU A 43 3.40 2.01 -2.91
C LEU A 43 3.68 1.90 -1.41
N VAL A 44 2.71 1.45 -0.60
CA VAL A 44 2.92 1.29 0.85
C VAL A 44 3.69 0.01 1.19
N GLN A 45 3.57 -1.02 0.36
CA GLN A 45 4.17 -2.32 0.62
C GLN A 45 5.64 -2.40 0.21
N ASP A 46 6.46 -2.90 1.13
CA ASP A 46 7.92 -3.04 0.97
C ASP A 46 8.33 -4.48 0.64
N GLY A 47 7.36 -5.41 0.63
CA GLY A 47 7.62 -6.85 0.62
C GLY A 47 8.58 -7.26 1.75
N HIS A 48 9.48 -8.21 1.46
CA HIS A 48 10.52 -8.63 2.40
C HIS A 48 11.66 -7.61 2.58
N GLY A 49 11.69 -6.52 1.79
CA GLY A 49 12.75 -5.51 1.86
C GLY A 49 12.83 -4.78 3.20
N LEU A 50 11.73 -4.73 3.96
CA LEU A 50 11.69 -4.10 5.28
C LEU A 50 12.23 -5.02 6.39
N LEU A 51 12.27 -6.34 6.21
CA LEU A 51 12.68 -7.30 7.26
C LEU A 51 14.15 -7.13 7.69
N PRO A 52 15.12 -6.97 6.76
CA PRO A 52 16.50 -6.65 7.14
C PRO A 52 16.61 -5.31 7.87
N LEU A 53 15.86 -4.29 7.43
CA LEU A 53 15.87 -2.98 8.07
C LEU A 53 15.26 -3.04 9.47
N LEU A 54 14.20 -3.84 9.66
CA LEU A 54 13.57 -4.07 10.97
C LEU A 54 14.54 -4.74 11.94
N ALA A 55 15.37 -5.66 11.46
CA ALA A 55 16.39 -6.33 12.25
C ALA A 55 17.54 -5.38 12.67
N VAL A 56 17.83 -4.35 11.87
CA VAL A 56 18.93 -3.39 12.12
C VAL A 56 18.46 -2.15 12.89
N SER A 57 17.32 -1.56 12.52
CA SER A 57 16.81 -0.30 13.08
C SER A 57 15.30 -0.20 12.91
N VAL A 58 14.56 -0.53 13.97
CA VAL A 58 13.09 -0.35 14.05
C VAL A 58 12.69 1.09 13.73
N LYS A 59 13.49 2.07 14.19
CA LYS A 59 13.24 3.49 13.96
C LYS A 59 13.25 3.83 12.47
N ASP A 60 14.22 3.30 11.73
CA ASP A 60 14.32 3.57 10.30
C ASP A 60 13.28 2.79 9.50
N SER A 61 12.93 1.57 9.93
CA SER A 61 11.77 0.86 9.38
C SER A 61 10.48 1.65 9.51
N VAL A 62 10.21 2.23 10.69
CA VAL A 62 9.01 3.06 10.91
C VAL A 62 9.06 4.30 10.01
N ARG A 63 10.22 4.95 9.86
CA ARG A 63 10.38 6.13 8.99
C ARG A 63 10.07 5.81 7.52
N VAL A 64 10.64 4.72 7.00
CA VAL A 64 10.35 4.24 5.64
C VAL A 64 8.86 3.97 5.50
N LYS A 65 8.26 3.32 6.50
CA LYS A 65 6.85 2.94 6.46
C LYS A 65 5.91 4.15 6.42
N VAL A 66 6.19 5.18 7.23
CA VAL A 66 5.42 6.42 7.23
C VAL A 66 5.58 7.16 5.90
N LEU A 67 6.79 7.18 5.33
CA LEU A 67 7.04 7.81 4.03
C LEU A 67 6.26 7.11 2.92
N ASN A 68 6.33 5.78 2.87
CA ASN A 68 5.60 4.98 1.88
C ASN A 68 4.09 5.10 2.05
N LEU A 69 3.59 5.11 3.28
CA LEU A 69 2.18 5.39 3.57
C LEU A 69 1.74 6.75 3.01
N GLY A 70 2.53 7.79 3.27
CA GLY A 70 2.26 9.15 2.78
C GLY A 70 2.24 9.21 1.25
N VAL A 71 3.23 8.61 0.59
CA VAL A 71 3.31 8.54 -0.87
C VAL A 71 2.16 7.71 -1.46
N GLY A 72 1.87 6.55 -0.89
CA GLY A 72 0.79 5.68 -1.36
C GLY A 72 -0.59 6.31 -1.24
N LEU A 73 -0.89 6.97 -0.13
CA LEU A 73 -2.13 7.72 0.03
C LEU A 73 -2.21 8.91 -0.93
N LEU A 74 -1.12 9.68 -1.06
CA LEU A 74 -1.07 10.82 -1.99
C LEU A 74 -1.36 10.38 -3.42
N VAL A 75 -0.64 9.38 -3.92
CA VAL A 75 -0.81 8.89 -5.30
C VAL A 75 -2.18 8.24 -5.48
N GLY A 76 -2.62 7.41 -4.53
CA GLY A 76 -3.95 6.79 -4.57
C GLY A 76 -5.07 7.82 -4.64
N TYR A 77 -5.06 8.84 -3.78
CA TYR A 77 -6.09 9.88 -3.83
C TYR A 77 -5.99 10.78 -5.05
N LEU A 78 -4.80 11.02 -5.60
CA LEU A 78 -4.63 11.73 -6.87
C LEU A 78 -5.26 10.94 -8.02
N LEU A 79 -4.98 9.65 -8.14
CA LEU A 79 -5.59 8.79 -9.17
C LEU A 79 -7.12 8.79 -9.06
N LEU A 80 -7.65 8.66 -7.83
CA LEU A 80 -9.08 8.74 -7.58
C LEU A 80 -9.66 10.10 -8.00
N ALA A 81 -8.95 11.21 -7.76
CA ALA A 81 -9.39 12.54 -8.17
C ALA A 81 -9.40 12.74 -9.70
N PHE A 82 -8.58 11.99 -10.44
CA PHE A 82 -8.62 11.94 -11.91
C PHE A 82 -9.67 10.96 -12.47
N GLY A 83 -10.43 10.28 -11.60
CA GLY A 83 -11.46 9.32 -12.02
C GLY A 83 -10.90 8.01 -12.55
N LEU A 84 -9.68 7.65 -12.14
CA LEU A 84 -9.04 6.37 -12.43
C LEU A 84 -9.41 5.31 -11.40
#